data_AF-A0A4P6JN08-F1
#
_entry.id   AF-A0A4P6JN08-F1
#
_cell.length_a   1.000
_cell.length_b   1.000
_cell.length_c   1.000
_cell.angle_alpha   90.00
_cell.angle_beta   90.00
_cell.angle_gamma   90.00
#
_symmetry.space_group_name_H-M   'P 1'
#
loop_
_entity.id
_entity.type
_entity.pdbx_description
1 polymer ?
#
loop_
_entity_poly.entity_id
_entity_poly.type
_entity_poly.pdbx_seq_one_letter_code
_entity_poly.pdbx_strand_id
1 'polypeptide(L)'
;MSKLQLTYPVLCLVTDPDITNLYEKVDGALAAGVTMLQLRGHGQSARELYKLGLTLCALCQRYNATFIVNDRIDVGLACGADGFQLGVRSLPPGTVRRLVGERYLLGASIHTTREALQATADGVDFLLAGTIFPSASHPGDLPAGPALLRSIRDCVPNLPLLAIGGITHLNAKQAIEAGASGIAVISAILAAEDIEQAVGSLRAAIHRSLENNGKGQDEREGSGSE
;
A
#
# COMPACT_ATOMS: atom_id res chain seq x y z
N MET A 1 -7.39 16.06 -17.48
CA MET A 1 -6.24 15.85 -16.57
C MET A 1 -5.89 14.38 -16.61
N SER A 2 -4.61 14.03 -16.72
CA SER A 2 -4.15 12.64 -16.68
C SER A 2 -4.34 12.04 -15.29
N LYS A 3 -4.65 10.75 -15.23
CA LYS A 3 -4.80 10.00 -13.98
C LYS A 3 -3.46 9.88 -13.26
N LEU A 4 -3.45 10.08 -11.95
CA LEU A 4 -2.24 9.95 -11.13
C LEU A 4 -1.67 8.53 -11.26
N GLN A 5 -0.34 8.40 -11.26
CA GLN A 5 0.36 7.12 -11.33
C GLN A 5 1.13 6.89 -10.03
N LEU A 6 1.28 5.62 -9.66
CA LEU A 6 2.07 5.25 -8.48
C LEU A 6 3.57 5.42 -8.75
N THR A 7 4.30 5.94 -7.77
CA THR A 7 5.76 6.00 -7.78
C THR A 7 6.33 4.66 -7.35
N TYR A 8 7.15 4.03 -8.20
CA TYR A 8 7.76 2.72 -7.93
C TYR A 8 9.21 2.81 -7.40
N PRO A 9 9.63 1.85 -6.56
CA PRO A 9 8.76 0.87 -5.90
C PRO A 9 7.83 1.51 -4.87
N VAL A 10 6.65 0.93 -4.69
CA VAL A 10 5.71 1.42 -3.69
C VAL A 10 6.13 0.90 -2.30
N LEU A 11 6.52 1.82 -1.42
CA LEU A 11 6.63 1.60 0.00
C LEU A 11 5.58 2.48 0.67
N CYS A 12 4.48 1.85 1.06
CA CYS A 12 3.35 2.51 1.71
C CYS A 12 3.50 2.43 3.23
N LEU A 13 3.53 3.59 3.90
CA LEU A 13 3.35 3.68 5.34
C LEU A 13 1.86 3.86 5.64
N VAL A 14 1.29 3.00 6.49
CA VAL A 14 -0.08 3.16 6.99
C VAL A 14 -0.02 3.75 8.39
N THR A 15 -0.74 4.84 8.64
CA THR A 15 -0.76 5.48 9.95
C THR A 15 -1.48 4.61 10.98
N ASP A 16 -1.12 4.78 12.24
CA ASP A 16 -1.78 4.16 13.37
C ASP A 16 -2.16 5.26 14.38
N PRO A 17 -3.46 5.42 14.72
CA PRO A 17 -3.90 6.47 15.64
C PRO A 17 -3.35 6.31 17.06
N ASP A 18 -2.89 5.12 17.44
CA ASP A 18 -2.36 4.84 18.78
C ASP A 18 -0.87 5.22 18.93
N ILE A 19 -0.23 5.65 17.83
CA ILE A 19 1.18 6.05 17.81
C ILE A 19 1.35 7.50 18.29
N THR A 20 2.19 7.69 19.30
CA THR A 20 2.65 9.02 19.74
C THR A 20 3.66 9.61 18.77
N ASN A 21 3.73 10.95 18.71
CA ASN A 21 4.64 11.68 17.81
C ASN A 21 4.51 11.24 16.34
N LEU A 22 3.27 10.96 15.92
CA LEU A 22 2.98 10.43 14.58
C LEU A 22 3.50 11.37 13.49
N TYR A 23 3.42 12.69 13.69
CA TYR A 23 3.90 13.66 12.71
C TYR A 23 5.40 13.51 12.46
N GLU A 24 6.21 13.51 13.53
CA GLU A 24 7.66 13.40 13.47
C GLU A 24 8.09 12.08 12.84
N LYS A 25 7.39 10.98 13.20
CA LYS A 25 7.66 9.66 12.63
C LYS A 25 7.34 9.60 11.13
N VAL A 26 6.22 10.18 10.71
CA VAL A 26 5.84 10.25 9.29
C VAL A 26 6.79 11.17 8.50
N ASP A 27 7.18 12.32 9.06
CA ASP A 27 8.16 13.23 8.44
C ASP A 27 9.49 12.53 8.19
N GLY A 28 10.04 11.88 9.22
CA GLY A 28 11.26 11.08 9.09
C GLY A 28 11.13 9.94 8.09
N ALA A 29 9.99 9.26 8.04
CA ALA A 29 9.76 8.16 7.11
C ALA A 29 9.66 8.62 5.65
N LEU A 30 8.98 9.75 5.40
CA LEU A 30 8.89 10.37 4.08
C LEU A 30 10.25 10.89 3.63
N ALA A 31 11.01 11.54 4.51
CA ALA A 31 12.38 11.99 4.23
C ALA A 31 13.31 10.81 3.89
N ALA A 32 13.16 9.66 4.55
CA ALA A 32 13.92 8.44 4.29
C ALA A 32 13.45 7.68 3.02
N GLY A 33 12.35 8.11 2.39
CA GLY A 33 11.91 7.61 1.09
C GLY A 33 10.72 6.66 1.11
N VAL A 34 9.80 6.79 2.07
CA VAL A 34 8.42 6.29 1.89
C VAL A 34 7.78 7.00 0.69
N THR A 35 7.17 6.25 -0.23
CA THR A 35 6.61 6.80 -1.48
C THR A 35 5.09 6.98 -1.45
N MET A 36 4.42 6.35 -0.47
CA MET A 36 2.99 6.49 -0.24
C MET A 36 2.69 6.54 1.25
N LEU A 37 1.78 7.42 1.65
CA LEU A 37 1.23 7.48 3.01
C LEU A 37 -0.27 7.21 2.95
N GLN A 38 -0.73 6.26 3.77
CA GLN A 38 -2.14 5.95 3.94
C GLN A 38 -2.60 6.40 5.33
N LEU A 39 -3.46 7.41 5.37
CA LEU A 39 -4.13 7.84 6.59
C LEU A 39 -5.28 6.89 6.94
N ARG A 40 -5.11 6.13 8.02
CA ARG A 40 -6.10 5.22 8.60
C ARG A 40 -6.62 5.77 9.93
N GLY A 41 -7.87 6.25 9.89
CA GLY A 41 -8.51 6.93 11.02
C GLY A 41 -9.39 6.08 11.92
N HIS A 42 -8.98 4.85 12.26
CA HIS A 42 -9.83 3.98 13.07
C HIS A 42 -10.14 4.62 14.44
N GLY A 43 -11.41 4.74 14.80
CA GLY A 43 -11.84 5.35 16.08
C GLY A 43 -11.84 6.88 16.13
N GLN A 44 -11.33 7.58 15.11
CA GLN A 44 -11.28 9.05 15.07
C GLN A 44 -12.56 9.65 14.44
N SER A 45 -12.99 10.81 14.93
CA SER A 45 -14.08 11.57 14.33
C SER A 45 -13.69 12.16 12.97
N ALA A 46 -14.68 12.55 12.17
CA ALA A 46 -14.48 13.28 10.92
C ALA A 46 -13.58 14.52 11.08
N ARG A 47 -13.79 15.27 12.16
CA ARG A 47 -13.08 16.53 12.42
C ARG A 47 -11.62 16.29 12.77
N GLU A 48 -11.34 15.28 13.58
CA GLU A 48 -9.96 14.90 13.94
C GLU A 48 -9.21 14.39 12.71
N LEU A 49 -9.84 13.50 11.95
CA LEU A 49 -9.24 12.93 10.75
C LEU A 49 -8.98 13.99 9.68
N TYR A 50 -9.88 14.96 9.52
CA TYR A 50 -9.70 16.09 8.60
C TYR A 50 -8.51 16.97 9.01
N LYS A 51 -8.40 17.34 10.28
CA LYS A 51 -7.27 18.14 10.77
C LYS A 51 -5.94 17.43 10.56
N LEU A 52 -5.87 16.16 10.93
CA LEU A 52 -4.67 15.34 10.72
C LEU A 52 -4.38 15.19 9.22
N GLY A 53 -5.40 14.96 8.42
CA GLY A 53 -5.31 14.81 6.96
C GLY A 53 -4.73 16.05 6.28
N LEU A 54 -5.11 17.26 6.67
CA LEU A 54 -4.52 18.49 6.13
C LEU A 54 -3.01 18.55 6.39
N THR A 55 -2.61 18.25 7.62
CA THR A 55 -1.19 18.26 8.03
C THR A 55 -0.38 17.22 7.25
N LEU A 56 -0.88 15.98 7.16
CA LEU A 56 -0.16 14.89 6.48
C LEU A 56 -0.18 15.05 4.95
N CYS A 57 -1.25 15.59 4.37
CA CYS A 57 -1.30 15.90 2.94
C CYS A 57 -0.23 16.92 2.55
N ALA A 58 -0.08 18.01 3.31
CA ALA A 58 0.96 19.01 3.07
C ALA A 58 2.36 18.40 3.16
N LEU A 59 2.57 17.48 4.11
CA LEU A 59 3.83 16.77 4.28
C LEU A 59 4.13 15.86 3.09
N CYS A 60 3.15 15.08 2.62
CA CYS A 60 3.29 14.26 1.42
C CYS A 60 3.62 15.08 0.17
N GLN A 61 2.98 16.24 -0.01
CA GLN A 61 3.29 17.16 -1.12
C GLN A 61 4.75 17.63 -1.08
N ARG A 62 5.26 17.98 0.11
CA ARG A 62 6.67 18.39 0.29
C ARG A 62 7.67 17.31 -0.16
N TYR A 63 7.34 16.04 0.04
CA TYR A 63 8.21 14.91 -0.32
C TYR A 63 7.83 14.23 -1.65
N ASN A 64 6.86 14.75 -2.39
CA ASN A 64 6.30 14.12 -3.60
C ASN A 64 5.82 12.68 -3.37
N ALA A 65 5.27 12.39 -2.19
CA ALA A 65 4.68 11.11 -1.86
C ALA A 65 3.17 11.11 -2.13
N THR A 66 2.61 9.96 -2.51
CA THR A 66 1.16 9.81 -2.71
C THR A 66 0.44 9.77 -1.36
N PHE A 67 -0.61 10.58 -1.20
CA PHE A 67 -1.43 10.62 0.00
C PHE A 67 -2.80 9.96 -0.20
N ILE A 68 -3.04 8.85 0.50
CA ILE A 68 -4.26 8.05 0.43
C ILE A 68 -5.04 8.15 1.75
N VAL A 69 -6.36 8.30 1.68
CA VAL A 69 -7.24 8.25 2.87
C VAL A 69 -8.04 6.96 2.88
N ASN A 70 -8.00 6.22 3.97
CA ASN A 70 -8.75 4.97 4.12
C ASN A 70 -10.21 5.24 4.50
N ASP A 71 -11.16 4.61 3.80
CA ASP A 71 -12.62 4.62 3.98
C ASP A 71 -13.36 5.98 3.86
N ARG A 72 -12.80 7.06 4.42
CA ARG A 72 -13.45 8.36 4.57
C ARG A 72 -13.28 9.23 3.33
N ILE A 73 -14.05 8.92 2.29
CA ILE A 73 -14.04 9.64 1.00
C ILE A 73 -14.28 11.14 1.20
N ASP A 74 -15.26 11.49 2.03
CA ASP A 74 -15.59 12.87 2.39
C ASP A 74 -14.39 13.63 2.98
N VAL A 75 -13.66 13.00 3.90
CA VAL A 75 -12.46 13.60 4.52
C VAL A 75 -11.34 13.73 3.51
N GLY A 76 -11.06 12.69 2.72
CA GLY A 76 -9.99 12.73 1.73
C GLY A 76 -10.23 13.76 0.64
N LEU A 77 -11.48 13.93 0.17
CA LEU A 77 -11.84 15.02 -0.73
C LEU A 77 -11.61 16.39 -0.09
N ALA A 78 -11.99 16.56 1.17
CA ALA A 78 -11.85 17.83 1.88
C ALA A 78 -10.37 18.20 2.15
N CYS A 79 -9.51 17.24 2.46
CA CYS A 79 -8.10 17.52 2.76
C CYS A 79 -7.16 17.49 1.55
N GLY A 80 -7.66 17.11 0.36
CA GLY A 80 -6.87 17.11 -0.87
C GLY A 80 -6.10 15.81 -1.14
N ALA A 81 -6.61 14.67 -0.69
CA ALA A 81 -6.01 13.36 -0.94
C ALA A 81 -5.89 13.04 -2.43
N ASP A 82 -4.86 12.27 -2.77
CA ASP A 82 -4.61 11.76 -4.11
C ASP A 82 -5.50 10.56 -4.45
N GLY A 83 -6.01 9.88 -3.43
CA GLY A 83 -6.86 8.72 -3.59
C GLY A 83 -7.36 8.13 -2.28
N PHE A 84 -7.97 6.96 -2.42
CA PHE A 84 -8.68 6.28 -1.35
C PHE A 84 -8.32 4.80 -1.28
N GLN A 85 -8.18 4.27 -0.07
CA GLN A 85 -8.10 2.84 0.18
C GLN A 85 -9.44 2.38 0.75
N LEU A 86 -10.05 1.36 0.13
CA LEU A 86 -11.32 0.79 0.55
C LEU A 86 -11.10 -0.54 1.26
N GLY A 87 -11.58 -0.66 2.49
CA GLY A 87 -11.74 -1.92 3.20
C GLY A 87 -13.08 -2.61 2.93
N VAL A 88 -13.27 -3.76 3.59
CA VAL A 88 -14.50 -4.59 3.46
C VAL A 88 -15.78 -3.85 3.86
N ARG A 89 -15.67 -2.84 4.73
CA ARG A 89 -16.82 -2.07 5.23
C ARG A 89 -17.05 -0.75 4.48
N SER A 90 -16.26 -0.45 3.46
CA SER A 90 -16.43 0.78 2.66
C SER A 90 -17.57 0.62 1.66
N LEU A 91 -17.91 1.72 0.98
CA LEU A 91 -18.73 1.63 -0.23
C LEU A 91 -18.01 0.78 -1.30
N PRO A 92 -18.76 0.05 -2.15
CA PRO A 92 -18.17 -0.71 -3.24
C PRO A 92 -17.30 0.16 -4.16
N PRO A 93 -16.17 -0.33 -4.69
CA PRO A 93 -15.27 0.50 -5.49
C PRO A 93 -15.94 1.14 -6.70
N GLY A 94 -16.80 0.42 -7.41
CA GLY A 94 -17.54 0.99 -8.55
C GLY A 94 -18.47 2.15 -8.15
N THR A 95 -19.02 2.12 -6.94
CA THR A 95 -19.81 3.24 -6.39
C THR A 95 -18.92 4.43 -6.05
N VAL A 96 -17.79 4.21 -5.39
CA VAL A 96 -16.82 5.28 -5.09
C VAL A 96 -16.29 5.90 -6.38
N ARG A 97 -15.97 5.09 -7.40
CA ARG A 97 -15.52 5.57 -8.70
C ARG A 97 -16.54 6.51 -9.35
N ARG A 98 -17.83 6.19 -9.31
CA ARG A 98 -18.90 7.09 -9.80
C ARG A 98 -18.98 8.41 -9.02
N LEU A 99 -18.65 8.39 -7.72
CA LEU A 99 -18.67 9.59 -6.87
C LEU A 99 -17.47 10.52 -7.12
N VAL A 100 -16.27 9.96 -7.26
CA VAL A 100 -15.03 10.75 -7.31
C VAL A 100 -14.45 10.91 -8.72
N GLY A 101 -14.94 10.13 -9.68
CA GLY A 101 -14.45 10.12 -11.06
C GLY A 101 -13.09 9.43 -11.23
N GLU A 102 -12.51 9.55 -12.42
CA GLU A 102 -11.22 8.90 -12.79
C GLU A 102 -9.97 9.61 -12.26
N ARG A 103 -10.13 10.78 -11.63
CA ARG A 103 -8.99 11.59 -11.17
C ARG A 103 -8.22 10.95 -10.01
N TYR A 104 -8.93 10.31 -9.10
CA TYR A 104 -8.38 9.80 -7.84
C TYR A 104 -7.92 8.36 -7.98
N LEU A 105 -6.82 8.04 -7.30
CA LEU A 105 -6.43 6.64 -7.10
C LEU A 105 -7.46 5.92 -6.23
N LEU A 106 -7.80 4.69 -6.58
CA LEU A 106 -8.71 3.87 -5.82
C LEU A 106 -8.09 2.50 -5.54
N GLY A 107 -7.83 2.19 -4.27
CA GLY A 107 -7.34 0.91 -3.82
C GLY A 107 -8.43 0.08 -3.16
N ALA A 108 -8.33 -1.24 -3.24
CA ALA A 108 -9.20 -2.16 -2.51
C ALA A 108 -8.39 -3.19 -1.71
N SER A 109 -8.81 -3.41 -0.46
CA SER A 109 -8.29 -4.48 0.37
C SER A 109 -8.89 -5.80 -0.08
N ILE A 110 -8.04 -6.80 -0.30
CA ILE A 110 -8.44 -8.11 -0.81
C ILE A 110 -7.76 -9.24 -0.02
N HIS A 111 -8.48 -10.34 0.11
CA HIS A 111 -8.11 -11.54 0.86
C HIS A 111 -8.21 -12.81 0.02
N THR A 112 -8.81 -12.72 -1.18
CA THR A 112 -8.98 -13.85 -2.11
C THR A 112 -8.80 -13.42 -3.57
N THR A 113 -8.54 -14.39 -4.46
CA THR A 113 -8.48 -14.14 -5.92
C THR A 113 -9.81 -13.68 -6.49
N ARG A 114 -10.93 -14.15 -5.94
CA ARG A 114 -12.27 -13.72 -6.33
C ARG A 114 -12.50 -12.24 -6.04
N GLU A 115 -12.09 -11.78 -4.86
CA GLU A 115 -12.15 -10.36 -4.50
C GLU A 115 -11.24 -9.51 -5.38
N ALA A 116 -10.04 -9.99 -5.70
CA ALA A 116 -9.13 -9.31 -6.62
C ALA A 116 -9.74 -9.12 -8.02
N LEU A 117 -10.37 -10.18 -8.58
CA LEU A 117 -11.07 -10.10 -9.86
C LEU A 117 -12.25 -9.13 -9.81
N GLN A 118 -13.06 -9.19 -8.75
CA GLN A 118 -14.19 -8.28 -8.60
C GLN A 118 -13.75 -6.82 -8.46
N ALA A 119 -12.76 -6.55 -7.61
CA ALA A 119 -12.24 -5.19 -7.43
C ALA A 119 -11.64 -4.64 -8.73
N THR A 120 -10.96 -5.48 -9.51
CA THR A 120 -10.44 -5.12 -10.84
C THR A 120 -11.58 -4.75 -11.79
N ALA A 121 -12.65 -5.55 -11.84
CA ALA A 121 -13.83 -5.25 -12.64
C ALA A 121 -14.55 -3.97 -12.19
N ASP A 122 -14.47 -3.64 -10.90
CA ASP A 122 -15.03 -2.42 -10.32
C ASP A 122 -14.15 -1.16 -10.55
N GLY A 123 -13.02 -1.30 -11.25
CA GLY A 123 -12.21 -0.16 -11.70
C GLY A 123 -11.27 0.44 -10.65
N VAL A 124 -10.74 -0.41 -9.75
CA VAL A 124 -9.66 -0.01 -8.83
C VAL A 124 -8.32 0.12 -9.57
N ASP A 125 -7.45 0.95 -9.03
CA ASP A 125 -6.13 1.28 -9.57
C ASP A 125 -5.00 0.49 -8.92
N PHE A 126 -5.26 -0.09 -7.74
CA PHE A 126 -4.33 -1.00 -7.07
C PHE A 126 -5.07 -1.91 -6.08
N LEU A 127 -4.42 -3.02 -5.74
CA LEU A 127 -4.89 -3.98 -4.76
C LEU A 127 -3.99 -3.95 -3.53
N LEU A 128 -4.58 -4.09 -2.35
CA LEU A 128 -3.87 -4.25 -1.09
C LEU A 128 -4.20 -5.63 -0.51
N ALA A 129 -3.29 -6.58 -0.69
CA ALA A 129 -3.47 -7.97 -0.29
C ALA A 129 -2.92 -8.21 1.11
N GLY A 130 -3.76 -8.71 2.02
CA GLY A 130 -3.35 -9.05 3.37
C GLY A 130 -4.28 -10.07 4.02
N THR A 131 -4.03 -10.50 5.26
CA THR A 131 -2.75 -10.38 5.98
C THR A 131 -1.78 -11.44 5.45
N ILE A 132 -0.61 -11.04 4.94
CA ILE A 132 0.33 -11.99 4.28
C ILE A 132 1.18 -12.77 5.29
N PHE A 133 1.64 -12.13 6.36
CA PHE A 133 2.43 -12.74 7.43
C PHE A 133 1.81 -12.46 8.81
N PRO A 134 2.16 -13.22 9.87
CA PRO A 134 1.64 -12.95 11.22
C PRO A 134 1.84 -11.48 11.62
N SER A 135 0.80 -10.85 12.17
CA SER A 135 0.81 -9.42 12.50
C SER A 135 0.23 -9.17 13.88
N ALA A 136 0.90 -8.31 14.66
CA ALA A 136 0.41 -7.85 15.95
C ALA A 136 -0.90 -7.04 15.84
N SER A 137 -1.20 -6.45 14.68
CA SER A 137 -2.45 -5.71 14.45
C SER A 137 -3.68 -6.63 14.28
N HIS A 138 -3.46 -7.93 14.03
CA HIS A 138 -4.52 -8.94 13.89
C HIS A 138 -4.08 -10.27 14.57
N PRO A 139 -3.95 -10.31 15.90
CA PRO A 139 -3.44 -11.46 16.63
C PRO A 139 -4.52 -12.54 16.71
N GLY A 140 -4.52 -13.48 15.76
CA GLY A 140 -5.48 -14.58 15.70
C GLY A 140 -5.85 -15.00 14.28
N ASP A 141 -5.62 -14.12 13.31
CA ASP A 141 -5.86 -14.44 11.90
C ASP A 141 -4.75 -15.35 11.37
N LEU A 142 -5.14 -16.44 10.70
CA LEU A 142 -4.19 -17.24 9.95
C LEU A 142 -3.73 -16.42 8.73
N PRO A 143 -2.42 -16.14 8.60
CA PRO A 143 -1.92 -15.38 7.47
C PRO A 143 -2.13 -16.16 6.18
N ALA A 144 -2.54 -15.46 5.12
CA ALA A 144 -2.78 -16.08 3.82
C ALA A 144 -1.48 -16.56 3.13
N GLY A 145 -0.34 -15.99 3.53
CA GLY A 145 0.98 -16.33 3.01
C GLY A 145 1.25 -15.80 1.60
N PRO A 146 2.51 -15.91 1.12
CA PRO A 146 2.88 -15.47 -0.22
C PRO A 146 2.18 -16.23 -1.36
N ALA A 147 1.58 -17.39 -1.09
CA ALA A 147 0.82 -18.14 -2.10
C ALA A 147 -0.40 -17.36 -2.60
N LEU A 148 -1.06 -16.58 -1.74
CA LEU A 148 -2.17 -15.72 -2.14
C LEU A 148 -1.72 -14.68 -3.18
N LEU A 149 -0.56 -14.04 -2.95
CA LEU A 149 0.00 -13.03 -3.86
C LEU A 149 0.24 -13.60 -5.27
N ARG A 150 0.81 -14.81 -5.33
CA ARG A 150 1.03 -15.52 -6.62
C ARG A 150 -0.29 -15.76 -7.34
N SER A 151 -1.26 -16.35 -6.65
CA SER A 151 -2.57 -16.64 -7.23
C SER A 151 -3.30 -15.38 -7.72
N ILE A 152 -3.14 -14.24 -7.03
CA ILE A 152 -3.71 -12.96 -7.48
C ILE A 152 -2.95 -12.42 -8.69
N ARG A 153 -1.61 -12.47 -8.67
CA ARG A 153 -0.80 -12.01 -9.80
C ARG A 153 -1.13 -12.80 -11.07
N ASP A 154 -1.38 -14.10 -10.96
CA ASP A 154 -1.74 -14.95 -12.09
C ASP A 154 -3.08 -14.56 -12.73
N CYS A 155 -4.08 -14.14 -11.92
CA CYS A 155 -5.39 -13.73 -12.45
C CYS A 155 -5.53 -12.23 -12.73
N VAL A 156 -4.68 -11.38 -12.15
CA VAL A 156 -4.67 -9.92 -12.32
C VAL A 156 -3.23 -9.44 -12.62
N PRO A 157 -2.69 -9.73 -13.82
CA PRO A 157 -1.27 -9.57 -14.13
C PRO A 157 -0.80 -8.10 -14.17
N ASN A 158 -1.67 -7.17 -14.55
CA ASN A 158 -1.27 -5.79 -14.88
C ASN A 158 -1.57 -4.77 -13.78
N LEU A 159 -2.33 -5.15 -12.76
CA LEU A 159 -2.73 -4.22 -11.70
C LEU A 159 -1.65 -4.18 -10.61
N PRO A 160 -1.30 -3.00 -10.07
CA PRO A 160 -0.40 -2.89 -8.93
C PRO A 160 -0.94 -3.70 -7.74
N LEU A 161 -0.11 -4.59 -7.20
CA LEU A 161 -0.45 -5.45 -6.06
C LEU A 161 0.47 -5.11 -4.90
N LEU A 162 -0.05 -4.54 -3.83
CA LEU A 162 0.69 -4.25 -2.63
C LEU A 162 0.41 -5.33 -1.60
N ALA A 163 1.46 -5.87 -0.98
CA ALA A 163 1.33 -6.79 0.14
C ALA A 163 1.23 -6.00 1.46
N ILE A 164 0.39 -6.44 2.40
CA ILE A 164 0.30 -5.89 3.76
C ILE A 164 0.12 -7.01 4.80
N GLY A 165 0.51 -6.71 6.03
CA GLY A 165 0.31 -7.58 7.20
C GLY A 165 1.56 -8.38 7.52
N GLY A 166 2.19 -8.03 8.65
CA GLY A 166 3.38 -8.70 9.16
C GLY A 166 4.66 -8.50 8.33
N ILE A 167 4.66 -7.53 7.42
CA ILE A 167 5.81 -7.27 6.55
C ILE A 167 6.92 -6.54 7.32
N THR A 168 8.15 -7.02 7.16
CA THR A 168 9.39 -6.46 7.69
C THR A 168 10.48 -6.54 6.62
N HIS A 169 11.65 -5.94 6.86
CA HIS A 169 12.80 -6.04 5.95
C HIS A 169 13.29 -7.49 5.76
N LEU A 170 12.98 -8.39 6.69
CA LEU A 170 13.37 -9.81 6.63
C LEU A 170 12.50 -10.62 5.66
N ASN A 171 11.23 -10.26 5.47
CA ASN A 171 10.27 -11.02 4.66
C ASN A 171 9.71 -10.25 3.45
N ALA A 172 9.98 -8.94 3.31
CA ALA A 172 9.54 -8.13 2.18
C ALA A 172 9.94 -8.74 0.83
N LYS A 173 11.15 -9.31 0.74
CA LYS A 173 11.63 -10.02 -0.45
C LYS A 173 10.67 -11.12 -0.90
N GLN A 174 10.17 -11.94 0.04
CA GLN A 174 9.26 -13.04 -0.28
C GLN A 174 7.93 -12.55 -0.86
N ALA A 175 7.45 -11.39 -0.42
CA ALA A 175 6.24 -10.79 -0.97
C ALA A 175 6.45 -10.29 -2.41
N ILE A 176 7.59 -9.64 -2.67
CA ILE A 176 7.94 -9.15 -4.02
C ILE A 176 8.16 -10.33 -4.99
N GLU A 177 8.91 -11.35 -4.58
CA GLU A 177 9.10 -12.58 -5.37
C GLU A 177 7.79 -13.33 -5.63
N ALA A 178 6.80 -13.18 -4.77
CA ALA A 178 5.46 -13.73 -4.95
C ALA A 178 4.55 -12.89 -5.87
N GLY A 179 5.05 -11.79 -6.44
CA GLY A 179 4.33 -10.99 -7.44
C GLY A 179 3.78 -9.67 -6.91
N ALA A 180 4.08 -9.27 -5.68
CA ALA A 180 3.76 -7.93 -5.20
C ALA A 180 4.63 -6.87 -5.92
N SER A 181 4.01 -5.77 -6.35
CA SER A 181 4.67 -4.61 -6.95
C SER A 181 5.22 -3.63 -5.91
N GLY A 182 4.92 -3.86 -4.63
CA GLY A 182 5.32 -3.04 -3.50
C GLY A 182 4.76 -3.59 -2.20
N ILE A 183 5.02 -2.89 -1.11
CA ILE A 183 4.59 -3.30 0.23
C ILE A 183 3.95 -2.15 0.98
N ALA A 184 3.07 -2.48 1.92
CA ALA A 184 2.55 -1.57 2.93
C ALA A 184 2.90 -2.08 4.33
N VAL A 185 3.29 -1.16 5.21
CA VAL A 185 3.73 -1.45 6.58
C VAL A 185 3.14 -0.45 7.57
N ILE A 186 3.01 -0.88 8.83
CA ILE A 186 2.63 -0.04 9.97
C ILE A 186 3.80 -0.04 10.97
N SER A 187 3.87 -1.08 11.80
CA SER A 187 4.80 -1.17 12.93
C SER A 187 6.27 -1.29 12.51
N ALA A 188 6.56 -1.87 11.34
CA ALA A 188 7.94 -1.98 10.85
C ALA A 188 8.64 -0.64 10.66
N ILE A 189 7.88 0.46 10.57
CA ILE A 189 8.41 1.83 10.56
C ILE A 189 7.99 2.56 11.84
N LEU A 190 6.70 2.58 12.18
CA LEU A 190 6.20 3.43 13.29
C LEU A 190 6.73 2.99 14.66
N ALA A 191 7.06 1.71 14.84
CA ALA A 191 7.63 1.19 16.08
C ALA A 191 9.17 1.08 16.05
N ALA A 192 9.83 1.53 14.98
CA ALA A 192 11.29 1.51 14.90
C ALA A 192 11.91 2.59 15.80
N GLU A 193 13.04 2.25 16.43
CA GLU A 193 13.89 3.21 17.14
C GLU A 193 14.59 4.16 16.15
N ASP A 194 15.03 3.61 15.01
CA ASP A 194 15.62 4.34 13.89
C ASP A 194 14.75 4.17 12.63
N ILE A 195 13.98 5.21 12.31
CA ILE A 195 13.07 5.23 11.16
C ILE A 195 13.83 5.25 9.84
N GLU A 196 14.95 5.97 9.76
CA GLU A 196 15.74 6.07 8.54
C GLU A 196 16.31 4.70 8.18
N GLN A 197 16.91 4.02 9.16
CA GLN A 197 17.43 2.67 8.99
C GLN A 197 16.32 1.67 8.61
N ALA A 198 15.15 1.76 9.24
CA ALA A 198 14.02 0.87 8.96
C ALA A 198 13.51 1.03 7.52
N VAL A 199 13.30 2.28 7.08
CA VAL A 199 12.88 2.60 5.71
C VAL A 199 13.95 2.18 4.71
N GLY A 200 15.22 2.49 4.97
CA GLY A 200 16.35 2.09 4.12
C GLY A 200 16.42 0.58 3.94
N SER A 201 16.25 -0.18 5.02
CA SER A 201 16.26 -1.65 4.99
C SER A 201 15.11 -2.24 4.17
N LEU A 202 13.91 -1.69 4.31
CA LEU A 202 12.74 -2.08 3.50
C LEU A 202 12.94 -1.76 2.02
N ARG A 203 13.41 -0.55 1.68
CA ARG A 203 13.70 -0.15 0.30
C ARG A 203 14.74 -1.07 -0.34
N ALA A 204 15.82 -1.36 0.38
CA ALA A 204 16.87 -2.26 -0.09
C ALA A 204 16.35 -3.69 -0.34
N ALA A 205 15.45 -4.19 0.52
CA ALA A 205 14.81 -5.48 0.32
C ALA A 205 13.92 -5.51 -0.94
N ILE A 206 13.20 -4.42 -1.23
CA ILE A 206 12.35 -4.32 -2.43
C ILE A 206 13.21 -4.23 -3.70
N HIS A 207 14.18 -3.31 -3.77
CA HIS A 207 15.01 -3.09 -4.96
C HIS A 207 15.76 -4.36 -5.40
N ARG A 208 16.48 -5.00 -4.47
CA ARG A 208 17.21 -6.24 -4.78
C ARG A 208 16.31 -7.34 -5.36
N SER A 209 15.05 -7.38 -4.95
CA SER A 209 14.10 -8.39 -5.39
C SER A 209 13.56 -8.09 -6.80
N LEU A 210 13.27 -6.82 -7.10
CA LEU A 210 12.83 -6.40 -8.43
C LEU A 210 13.94 -6.58 -9.48
N GLU A 211 15.20 -6.27 -9.13
CA GLU A 211 16.36 -6.49 -10.01
C GLU A 211 16.56 -7.98 -10.34
N ASN A 212 16.37 -8.87 -9.36
CA ASN A 212 16.50 -10.31 -9.56
C ASN A 212 15.36 -10.88 -10.43
N ASN A 213 14.14 -10.37 -10.29
CA ASN A 213 13.00 -10.79 -11.11
C ASN A 213 13.18 -10.40 -12.59
N GLY A 214 13.78 -9.24 -12.87
CA GLY A 214 14.09 -8.83 -14.24
C GLY A 214 15.13 -9.73 -14.92
N LYS A 215 16.22 -10.07 -14.21
CA LYS A 215 17.26 -10.96 -14.74
C LYS A 215 16.78 -12.40 -15.00
N GLY A 216 15.90 -12.91 -14.14
CA GLY A 216 15.35 -14.27 -14.28
C GLY A 216 14.30 -14.44 -15.40
N GLN A 217 13.74 -13.34 -15.93
CA GLN A 217 12.84 -13.37 -17.10
C GLN A 217 13.64 -13.42 -18.41
N ASP A 218 14.70 -12.61 -18.54
CA ASP A 218 15.60 -12.62 -19.70
C ASP A 218 16.27 -13.99 -19.93
N GLU A 219 16.66 -14.70 -18.87
CA GLU A 219 17.28 -16.03 -18.97
C GLU A 219 16.29 -17.15 -19.37
N ARG A 220 14.98 -16.98 -19.11
CA ARG A 220 13.94 -17.97 -19.49
C ARG A 220 13.49 -17.82 -20.93
N GLU A 221 13.55 -16.61 -21.49
CA GLU A 221 13.26 -16.38 -22.91
C GLU A 221 14.41 -16.85 -23.82
N GLY A 222 15.63 -16.97 -23.30
CA GLY A 222 16.81 -17.45 -24.03
C GLY A 222 16.97 -18.98 -24.16
N SER A 223 16.14 -19.80 -23.49
CA SER A 223 16.26 -21.27 -23.50
C SER A 223 15.18 -22.02 -24.31
N GLY A 224 14.32 -21.29 -25.02
CA GLY A 224 13.24 -21.84 -25.86
C GLY A 224 13.58 -21.96 -27.35
N SER A 225 14.84 -22.18 -27.71
CA SER A 225 15.27 -22.30 -29.12
C SER A 225 16.40 -23.31 -29.30
N GLU A 226 16.13 -24.59 -29.03
CA GLU A 226 16.83 -25.73 -29.64
C GLU A 226 15.85 -26.87 -29.95
#